data_AF-A0A524D275-F1
#
_entry.id   AF-A0A524D275-F1
#
_cell.length_a   1.000
_cell.length_b   1.000
_cell.length_c   1.000
_cell.angle_alpha   90.00
_cell.angle_beta   90.00
_cell.angle_gamma   90.00
#
_symmetry.space_group_name_H-M   'P 1'
#
loop_
_entity.id
_entity.type
_entity.pdbx_description
1 polymer ?
#
loop_
_entity_poly.entity_id
_entity_poly.type
_entity_poly.pdbx_seq_one_letter_code
_entity_poly.pdbx_strand_id
1 'polypeptide(L)'
;MMQESQLMFTVSLPAIFALLILIALVLHFMGVREQTDMVKKSRLMRMGGSLLGFTIILVGVLWYATRIGFSGYAQMGLEDIVLLTVLSSIGGIIIGFSARM
;
A
#
# COMPACT_ATOMS: atom_id res chain seq x y z
N MET A 1 35.24 -10.31 -24.44
CA MET A 1 34.64 -10.04 -23.12
C MET A 1 33.14 -10.18 -23.27
N MET A 2 32.59 -11.31 -22.82
CA MET A 2 31.13 -11.50 -22.77
C MET A 2 30.61 -10.64 -21.63
N GLN A 3 29.94 -9.55 -21.98
CA GLN A 3 29.20 -8.74 -21.04
C GLN A 3 27.98 -9.57 -20.66
N GLU A 4 28.06 -10.31 -19.55
CA GLU A 4 26.87 -10.85 -18.90
C GLU A 4 25.99 -9.65 -18.58
N SER A 5 24.99 -9.42 -19.43
CA SER A 5 23.90 -8.52 -19.14
C SER A 5 23.23 -9.09 -17.89
N GLN A 6 23.63 -8.59 -16.72
CA GLN A 6 22.90 -8.80 -15.48
C GLN A 6 21.49 -8.31 -15.76
N LEU A 7 20.60 -9.25 -16.05
CA LEU A 7 19.16 -9.03 -16.14
C LEU A 7 18.70 -8.70 -14.73
N MET A 8 18.89 -7.44 -14.34
CA MET A 8 18.28 -6.89 -13.15
C MET A 8 16.77 -6.92 -13.41
N PHE A 9 16.11 -7.93 -12.85
CA PHE A 9 14.66 -8.05 -12.91
C PHE A 9 14.06 -6.78 -12.29
N THR A 10 13.60 -5.87 -13.16
CA THR A 10 12.92 -4.66 -12.77
C THR A 10 11.45 -4.99 -12.59
N VAL A 11 11.05 -5.28 -11.36
CA VAL A 11 9.64 -5.46 -11.04
C VAL A 11 8.97 -4.09 -11.09
N SER A 12 7.90 -3.98 -11.89
CA SER A 12 7.17 -2.73 -11.99
C SER A 12 6.51 -2.37 -10.65
N LEU A 13 6.62 -1.10 -10.23
CA LEU A 13 5.95 -0.61 -9.01
C LEU A 13 4.45 -0.91 -8.97
N PRO A 14 3.66 -0.76 -10.07
CA PRO A 14 2.26 -1.15 -10.08
C PRO A 14 2.03 -2.62 -9.74
N ALA A 15 2.90 -3.53 -10.20
CA ALA A 15 2.79 -4.95 -9.88
C ALA A 15 3.05 -5.23 -8.40
N ILE A 16 4.01 -4.54 -7.78
CA ILE A 16 4.29 -4.63 -6.34
C ILE A 16 3.06 -4.18 -5.54
N PHE A 17 2.46 -3.05 -5.92
CA PHE A 17 1.26 -2.55 -5.26
C PHE A 17 0.06 -3.47 -5.40
N ALA A 18 -0.18 -3.99 -6.60
CA ALA A 18 -1.24 -4.96 -6.85
C ALA A 18 -1.04 -6.22 -5.98
N LEU A 19 0.21 -6.68 -5.84
CA LEU A 19 0.55 -7.81 -4.97
C LEU A 19 0.30 -7.49 -3.49
N LEU A 20 0.68 -6.30 -3.01
CA LEU A 20 0.40 -5.90 -1.62
C LEU A 20 -1.10 -5.86 -1.33
N ILE A 21 -1.90 -5.30 -2.24
CA ILE A 21 -3.37 -5.30 -2.13
C ILE A 21 -3.89 -6.75 -2.10
N LEU A 22 -3.41 -7.61 -3.00
CA LEU A 22 -3.82 -9.02 -3.04
C LEU A 22 -3.50 -9.75 -1.74
N ILE A 23 -2.28 -9.61 -1.22
CA ILE A 23 -1.87 -10.20 0.06
C ILE A 23 -2.78 -9.70 1.18
N ALA A 24 -3.05 -8.39 1.21
CA ALA A 24 -3.88 -7.80 2.24
C ALA A 24 -5.33 -8.31 2.20
N LEU A 25 -5.89 -8.49 1.00
CA LEU A 25 -7.21 -9.11 0.81
C LEU A 25 -7.20 -10.57 1.27
N VAL A 26 -6.19 -11.35 0.91
CA VAL A 26 -6.07 -12.76 1.33
C VAL A 26 -6.02 -12.86 2.85
N LEU A 27 -5.23 -12.03 3.53
CA LEU A 27 -5.18 -11.99 4.99
C LEU A 27 -6.54 -11.66 5.60
N HIS A 28 -7.27 -10.71 4.99
CA HIS A 28 -8.61 -10.33 5.45
C HIS A 28 -9.61 -11.48 5.28
N PHE A 29 -9.61 -12.15 4.12
CA PHE A 29 -10.45 -13.33 3.87
C PHE A 29 -10.12 -14.49 4.82
N MET A 30 -8.84 -14.76 5.06
CA MET A 30 -8.42 -15.78 6.02
C MET A 30 -8.91 -15.44 7.44
N GLY A 31 -8.79 -14.18 7.86
CA GLY A 31 -9.30 -13.72 9.15
C GLY A 31 -10.82 -13.89 9.27
N VAL A 32 -11.58 -13.51 8.24
CA VAL A 32 -13.05 -13.66 8.23
C VAL A 32 -13.48 -15.14 8.30
N ARG A 33 -12.74 -16.04 7.67
CA ARG A 33 -13.03 -17.48 7.70
C ARG A 33 -12.59 -18.17 9.00
N GLU A 34 -11.70 -17.58 9.77
CA GLU A 34 -11.25 -18.13 11.05
C GLU A 34 -12.37 -17.99 12.09
N GLN A 35 -12.92 -19.10 12.54
CA GLN A 35 -14.00 -19.15 13.54
C GLN A 35 -13.58 -19.82 14.84
N THR A 36 -12.44 -20.52 14.84
CA THR A 36 -12.00 -21.33 15.98
C THR A 36 -11.08 -20.56 16.92
N ASP A 37 -10.18 -19.74 16.37
CA ASP A 37 -9.23 -18.94 17.13
C ASP A 37 -9.47 -17.44 16.93
N MET A 38 -10.05 -16.80 17.95
CA MET A 38 -10.34 -15.36 17.95
C MET A 38 -9.07 -14.50 17.92
N VAL A 39 -7.96 -14.97 18.52
CA VAL A 39 -6.69 -14.23 18.52
C VAL A 39 -6.09 -14.24 17.12
N LYS A 40 -6.10 -15.40 16.46
CA LYS A 40 -5.65 -15.54 15.08
C LYS A 40 -6.53 -14.76 14.10
N LYS A 41 -7.86 -14.83 14.26
CA LYS A 41 -8.82 -14.02 13.50
C LYS A 41 -8.49 -12.53 13.58
N SER A 42 -8.41 -12.01 14.80
CA SER A 42 -8.08 -10.60 15.04
C SER A 42 -6.74 -10.27 14.37
N ARG A 43 -5.67 -11.01 14.68
CA ARG A 43 -4.34 -10.76 14.09
C ARG A 43 -4.36 -10.69 12.56
N LEU A 44 -5.02 -11.63 11.88
CA LEU A 44 -5.12 -11.65 10.42
C LEU A 44 -5.89 -10.44 9.87
N MET A 45 -7.02 -10.09 10.49
CA MET A 45 -7.81 -8.92 10.09
C MET A 45 -7.05 -7.61 10.33
N ARG A 46 -6.36 -7.48 11.47
CA ARG A 46 -5.51 -6.32 11.80
C ARG A 46 -4.37 -6.17 10.81
N MET A 47 -3.67 -7.27 10.48
CA MET A 47 -2.55 -7.27 9.54
C MET A 47 -3.02 -6.92 8.12
N GLY A 48 -4.06 -7.58 7.62
CA GLY A 48 -4.59 -7.30 6.28
C GLY A 48 -5.11 -5.87 6.15
N GLY A 49 -5.87 -5.39 7.13
CA GLY A 49 -6.38 -4.02 7.11
C GLY A 49 -5.27 -2.98 7.23
N SER A 50 -4.29 -3.17 8.12
CA SER A 50 -3.14 -2.26 8.24
C SER A 50 -2.34 -2.21 6.93
N LEU A 51 -2.11 -3.37 6.30
CA LEU A 51 -1.40 -3.45 5.03
C LEU A 51 -2.14 -2.71 3.90
N LEU A 52 -3.47 -2.84 3.81
CA LEU A 52 -4.29 -2.06 2.88
C LEU A 52 -4.13 -0.55 3.10
N GLY A 53 -4.25 -0.11 4.35
CA GLY A 53 -4.14 1.31 4.68
C GLY A 53 -2.76 1.88 4.35
N PHE A 54 -1.68 1.16 4.68
CA PHE A 54 -0.32 1.56 4.29
C PHE A 54 -0.14 1.60 2.79
N THR A 55 -0.71 0.63 2.06
CA THR A 55 -0.59 0.57 0.60
C THR A 55 -1.23 1.80 -0.05
N ILE A 56 -2.40 2.24 0.43
CA ILE A 56 -3.08 3.46 -0.07
C ILE A 56 -2.23 4.71 0.14
N ILE A 57 -1.65 4.87 1.32
CA ILE A 57 -0.76 6.00 1.64
C ILE A 57 0.45 5.98 0.71
N LEU A 58 1.09 4.80 0.57
CA LEU A 58 2.29 4.62 -0.23
C LEU A 58 2.04 4.90 -1.71
N VAL A 59 0.89 4.49 -2.25
CA VAL A 59 0.47 4.80 -3.63
C VAL A 59 0.36 6.32 -3.82
N GLY A 60 -0.27 7.04 -2.89
CA GLY A 60 -0.36 8.50 -2.96
C GLY A 60 1.01 9.19 -2.96
N VAL A 61 1.88 8.78 -2.04
CA VAL A 61 3.26 9.30 -1.95
C VAL A 61 4.05 9.01 -3.22
N LEU A 62 3.98 7.78 -3.74
CA LEU A 62 4.72 7.39 -4.95
C LEU A 62 4.17 8.04 -6.22
N TRP A 63 2.85 8.24 -6.32
CA TRP A 63 2.26 9.04 -7.38
C TRP A 63 2.84 10.46 -7.39
N TYR A 64 2.90 11.13 -6.23
CA TYR A 64 3.48 12.46 -6.14
C TYR A 64 4.99 12.46 -6.44
N ALA A 65 5.73 11.48 -5.93
CA ALA A 65 7.16 11.32 -6.20
C ALA A 65 7.45 11.13 -7.70
N THR A 66 6.65 10.31 -8.39
CA THR A 66 6.77 10.13 -9.85
C THR A 66 6.41 11.41 -10.60
N ARG A 67 5.37 12.15 -10.20
CA ARG A 67 5.03 13.46 -10.78
C ARG A 67 6.22 14.43 -10.69
N ILE A 68 6.87 14.54 -9.53
CA ILE A 68 8.08 15.38 -9.36
C ILE A 68 9.21 14.86 -10.24
N GLY A 69 9.46 13.55 -10.24
CA GLY A 69 10.52 12.93 -11.03
C GLY A 69 10.40 13.15 -12.54
N PHE A 70 9.17 13.20 -13.08
CA PHE A 70 8.92 13.46 -14.50
C PHE A 70 8.85 14.95 -14.84
N SER A 71 8.30 15.79 -13.95
CA SER A 71 8.14 17.23 -14.22
C SER A 71 9.41 18.04 -13.95
N GLY A 72 10.33 17.53 -13.13
CA GLY A 72 11.54 18.25 -12.73
C GLY A 72 11.31 19.44 -11.79
N TYR A 73 10.04 19.74 -11.46
CA TYR A 73 9.65 20.83 -10.60
C TYR A 73 8.90 20.29 -9.38
N ALA A 74 9.42 20.57 -8.18
CA ALA A 74 8.79 20.23 -6.91
C ALA A 74 7.70 21.24 -6.49
N GLN A 75 6.94 21.78 -7.45
CA GLN A 75 5.84 22.69 -7.13
C GLN A 75 4.64 21.88 -6.67
N MET A 76 4.40 21.90 -5.35
CA MET A 76 3.23 21.27 -4.75
C MET A 76 2.03 22.19 -4.90
N GLY A 77 1.08 21.81 -5.76
CA GLY A 77 -0.17 22.54 -5.91
C GLY A 77 -1.13 22.29 -4.74
N LEU A 78 -2.12 23.16 -4.58
CA LEU A 78 -3.20 22.92 -3.61
C LEU A 78 -3.93 21.59 -3.90
N GLU A 79 -4.07 21.24 -5.18
CA GLU A 79 -4.63 19.96 -5.63
C GLU A 79 -3.86 18.74 -5.09
N ASP A 80 -2.52 18.79 -5.09
CA ASP A 80 -1.67 17.70 -4.61
C ASP A 80 -1.81 17.52 -3.11
N ILE A 81 -1.84 18.64 -2.38
CA ILE A 81 -2.00 18.65 -0.93
C ILE A 81 -3.35 18.03 -0.57
N VAL A 82 -4.43 18.43 -1.25
CA VAL A 82 -5.76 17.88 -1.02
C VAL A 82 -5.78 16.38 -1.31
N LEU A 83 -5.23 15.94 -2.44
CA LEU A 83 -5.22 14.53 -2.83
C LEU A 83 -4.41 13.66 -1.85
N LEU A 84 -3.20 14.09 -1.48
CA LEU A 84 -2.37 13.40 -0.51
C LEU A 84 -3.01 13.38 0.88
N THR A 85 -3.69 14.44 1.28
CA THR A 85 -4.42 14.51 2.55
C THR A 85 -5.57 13.50 2.57
N VAL A 86 -6.34 13.41 1.49
CA VAL A 86 -7.45 12.46 1.37
C VAL A 86 -6.94 11.03 1.40
N LEU A 87 -5.92 10.70 0.61
CA LEU A 87 -5.32 9.35 0.59
C LEU A 87 -4.72 8.98 1.95
N SER A 88 -4.03 9.91 2.60
CA SER A 88 -3.46 9.72 3.93
C SER A 88 -4.53 9.52 5.00
N SER A 89 -5.63 10.27 4.92
CA SER A 89 -6.75 10.16 5.85
C SER A 89 -7.47 8.81 5.69
N ILE A 90 -7.74 8.39 4.45
CA ILE A 90 -8.37 7.09 4.17
C ILE A 90 -7.47 5.96 4.69
N GLY A 91 -6.18 5.98 4.33
CA GLY A 91 -5.23 4.98 4.80
C GLY A 91 -5.10 4.95 6.32
N GLY A 92 -5.03 6.13 6.96
CA GLY A 92 -4.98 6.26 8.41
C GLY A 92 -6.23 5.75 9.12
N ILE A 93 -7.42 6.02 8.60
CA ILE A 93 -8.69 5.49 9.12
C ILE A 93 -8.71 3.97 9.03
N ILE A 94 -8.29 3.41 7.90
CA ILE A 94 -8.23 1.95 7.72
C ILE A 94 -7.26 1.32 8.73
N ILE A 95 -6.05 1.88 8.89
CA ILE A 95 -5.08 1.40 9.89
C ILE A 95 -5.66 1.52 11.30
N GLY A 96 -6.27 2.66 11.64
CA GLY A 96 -6.84 2.90 12.96
C GLY A 96 -7.98 1.96 13.31
N PHE A 97 -8.88 1.69 12.36
CA PHE A 97 -9.95 0.71 12.53
C PHE A 97 -9.38 -0.70 12.64
N SER A 98 -8.41 -1.03 11.80
CA SER A 98 -7.72 -2.33 11.83
C SER A 98 -6.99 -2.54 13.14
N ALA A 99 -6.38 -1.52 13.74
CA ALA A 99 -5.68 -1.66 15.01
C ALA A 99 -6.63 -1.93 16.20
N ARG A 100 -7.93 -1.66 16.07
CA ARG A 100 -8.95 -1.84 17.12
C ARG A 100 -9.68 -3.19 17.06
N MET A 101 -9.57 -3.92 15.96
CA MET A 101 -10.04 -5.31 15.84
C MET A 101 -9.10 -6.27 16.58
#